data_AF-A0A0C3A6Z3-F1
#
_entry.id   AF-A0A0C3A6Z3-F1
#
_cell.length_a   1.000
_cell.length_b   1.000
_cell.length_c   1.000
_cell.angle_alpha   90.00
_cell.angle_beta   90.00
_cell.angle_gamma   90.00
#
_symmetry.space_group_name_H-M   'P 1'
#
loop_
_entity.id
_entity.type
_entity.pdbx_description
1 polymer ?
#
loop_
_entity_poly.entity_id
_entity_poly.type
_entity_poly.pdbx_seq_one_letter_code
_entity_poly.pdbx_strand_id
1 'polypeptide(L)'
;MECTNCELRQRQFYCENCLRNHLRDFRRQTHHFAKDRDDQVARATRALRSIEAARLARAGLASAHRRAEELEEGLGRLKRDNETRRDRARLLRESLAARRRTLSAARLLSEPPLDSALAQETQALHALSNALVRARGGLVQELVEVFSVVEVGGRPALGARAGARGEWTVGGLVLPVPGDIRRYPLEHINAVLTSTIHFLGLLAFYLGVKLPFEIVWSGGRFGVGQPWIGAGRGGESGSWARWTFKHPLHLSPLGSTRAPSPTSPTSSPSSTLQLPTPVSSTLSASTASLAPSISQNQASFTTAFAMLLYNVCYLAYTQGVEIPLSQAGDALSNLWAMCCSGELGRRSHATTPLLPPPTPPAFSLDFAHLLQATTAMPAIRGRPRANLRHDGSLRSPSTPTGDREYDVYSPQRRNQIIEEEGWEFVDED
;
A
#
# COMPACT_ATOMS: atom_id res chain seq x y z
N MET A 1 9.78 106.35 -41.24
CA MET A 1 10.01 107.40 -42.25
C MET A 1 10.26 106.65 -43.54
N GLU A 2 9.48 106.93 -44.58
CA GLU A 2 9.71 106.36 -45.91
C GLU A 2 10.91 107.09 -46.54
N CYS A 3 11.88 106.33 -47.03
CA CYS A 3 13.05 106.90 -47.70
C CYS A 3 12.62 107.47 -49.06
N THR A 4 12.76 108.77 -49.30
CA THR A 4 12.30 109.40 -50.56
C THR A 4 13.05 108.96 -51.81
N ASN A 5 14.09 108.12 -51.70
CA ASN A 5 14.82 107.54 -52.83
C ASN A 5 14.46 106.08 -53.15
N CYS A 6 13.90 105.32 -52.21
CA CYS A 6 13.61 103.89 -52.44
C CYS A 6 12.29 103.38 -51.85
N GLU A 7 11.51 104.24 -51.20
CA GLU A 7 10.15 103.97 -50.68
C GLU A 7 10.01 102.81 -49.68
N LEU A 8 11.10 102.11 -49.35
CA LEU A 8 11.11 101.04 -48.36
C LEU A 8 11.02 101.62 -46.94
N ARG A 9 10.10 101.05 -46.14
CA ARG A 9 9.98 101.35 -44.71
C ARG A 9 11.20 100.82 -43.96
N GLN A 10 12.24 101.65 -43.84
CA GLN A 10 13.37 101.33 -42.97
C GLN A 10 12.94 101.45 -41.50
N ARG A 11 13.42 100.51 -40.66
CA ARG A 11 13.28 100.59 -39.21
C ARG A 11 13.93 101.91 -38.77
N GLN A 12 13.21 102.70 -37.98
CA GLN A 12 13.76 103.92 -37.39
C GLN A 12 15.01 103.51 -36.59
N PHE A 13 16.19 103.76 -37.15
CA PHE A 13 17.43 103.61 -36.40
C PHE A 13 17.44 104.73 -35.37
N TYR A 14 16.97 104.39 -34.18
CA TYR A 14 17.13 105.27 -33.03
C TYR A 14 18.62 105.37 -32.77
N CYS A 15 19.14 106.60 -32.74
CA CYS A 15 20.48 106.80 -32.19
C CYS A 15 20.48 106.32 -30.72
N GLU A 16 21.67 106.07 -30.19
CA GLU A 16 21.84 105.56 -28.82
C GLU A 16 21.06 106.36 -27.77
N ASN A 17 21.00 107.69 -27.94
CA ASN A 17 20.24 108.58 -27.06
C ASN A 17 18.72 108.38 -27.16
N CYS A 18 18.17 108.20 -28.37
CA CYS A 18 16.74 107.94 -28.55
C CYS A 18 16.33 106.58 -27.95
N LEU A 19 17.17 105.55 -28.08
CA LEU A 19 16.91 104.23 -27.50
C LEU A 19 17.00 104.24 -25.96
N ARG A 20 17.98 104.98 -25.40
CA ARG A 20 18.07 105.22 -23.95
C ARG A 20 16.84 105.96 -23.42
N ASN A 21 16.32 106.95 -24.17
CA ASN A 21 15.09 107.65 -23.81
C ASN A 21 13.86 106.71 -23.85
N HIS A 22 13.68 105.92 -24.92
CA HIS A 22 12.57 104.95 -24.99
C HIS A 22 12.61 103.91 -23.86
N LEU A 23 13.76 103.34 -23.54
CA LEU A 23 13.89 102.40 -22.41
C LEU A 23 13.59 103.06 -21.08
N ARG A 24 14.00 104.33 -20.90
CA ARG A 24 13.66 105.12 -19.71
C ARG A 24 12.15 105.36 -19.62
N ASP A 25 11.50 105.67 -20.74
CA ASP A 25 10.05 105.90 -20.79
C ASP A 25 9.26 104.62 -20.55
N PHE A 26 9.68 103.48 -21.11
CA PHE A 26 9.08 102.17 -20.81
C PHE A 26 9.22 101.82 -19.33
N ARG A 27 10.40 102.00 -18.73
CA ARG A 27 10.58 101.77 -17.29
C ARG A 27 9.67 102.68 -16.45
N ARG A 28 9.52 103.95 -16.85
CA ARG A 28 8.58 104.89 -16.21
C ARG A 28 7.13 104.44 -16.35
N GLN A 29 6.71 103.96 -17.52
CA GLN A 29 5.36 103.43 -17.75
C GLN A 29 5.10 102.17 -16.93
N THR A 30 6.02 101.20 -16.91
CA THR A 30 5.89 99.99 -16.09
C THR A 30 5.80 100.34 -14.61
N HIS A 31 6.62 101.29 -14.15
CA HIS A 31 6.55 101.77 -12.77
C HIS A 31 5.21 102.47 -12.47
N HIS A 32 4.68 103.25 -13.42
CA HIS A 32 3.39 103.89 -13.28
C HIS A 32 2.25 102.87 -13.20
N PHE A 33 2.19 101.88 -14.09
CA PHE A 33 1.15 100.84 -14.06
C PHE A 33 1.27 99.91 -12.84
N ALA A 34 2.49 99.59 -12.40
CA ALA A 34 2.69 98.84 -11.17
C ALA A 34 2.15 99.61 -9.96
N LYS A 35 2.43 100.91 -9.87
CA LYS A 35 1.87 101.79 -8.84
C LYS A 35 0.34 101.83 -8.91
N ASP A 36 -0.23 102.00 -10.09
CA ASP A 36 -1.69 102.04 -10.27
C ASP A 36 -2.34 100.72 -9.86
N ARG A 37 -1.75 99.58 -10.24
CA ARG A 37 -2.18 98.25 -9.78
C ARG A 37 -2.12 98.16 -8.26
N ASP A 38 -1.01 98.56 -7.65
CA ASP A 38 -0.83 98.48 -6.21
C ASP A 38 -1.81 99.39 -5.47
N ASP A 39 -2.10 100.58 -6.02
CA ASP A 39 -3.12 101.49 -5.51
C ASP A 39 -4.52 100.88 -5.64
N GLN A 40 -4.83 100.20 -6.74
CA GLN A 40 -6.09 99.48 -6.90
C GLN A 40 -6.20 98.28 -5.95
N VAL A 41 -5.15 97.49 -5.78
CA VAL A 41 -5.10 96.37 -4.82
C VAL A 41 -5.24 96.90 -3.39
N ALA A 42 -4.60 98.02 -3.03
CA ALA A 42 -4.74 98.64 -1.73
C ALA A 42 -6.15 99.21 -1.50
N ARG A 43 -6.78 99.80 -2.53
CA ARG A 43 -8.19 100.21 -2.49
C ARG A 43 -9.12 99.00 -2.27
N ALA A 44 -8.96 97.93 -3.04
CA ALA A 44 -9.74 96.71 -2.90
C ALA A 44 -9.54 96.07 -1.52
N THR A 45 -8.30 95.98 -1.05
CA THR A 45 -7.97 95.41 0.28
C THR A 45 -8.64 96.22 1.40
N ARG A 46 -8.61 97.55 1.33
CA ARG A 46 -9.32 98.41 2.29
C ARG A 46 -10.84 98.22 2.25
N ALA A 47 -11.42 98.12 1.05
CA ALA A 47 -12.85 97.85 0.88
C ALA A 47 -13.25 96.46 1.41
N LEU A 48 -12.38 95.46 1.27
CA LEU A 48 -12.62 94.10 1.76
C LEU A 48 -12.48 93.99 3.29
N ARG A 49 -11.59 94.76 3.92
CA ARG A 49 -11.38 94.72 5.38
C ARG A 49 -12.66 95.00 6.18
N SER A 50 -13.52 95.90 5.71
CA SER A 50 -14.77 96.22 6.42
C SER A 50 -15.80 95.08 6.39
N ILE A 51 -15.77 94.23 5.36
CA ILE A 51 -16.70 93.10 5.20
C ILE A 51 -16.09 91.74 5.60
N GLU A 52 -14.78 91.70 5.87
CA GLU A 52 -14.02 90.48 6.15
C GLU A 52 -14.56 89.74 7.36
N ALA A 53 -14.81 90.44 8.47
CA ALA A 53 -15.35 89.84 9.69
C ALA A 53 -16.73 89.18 9.46
N ALA A 54 -17.64 89.86 8.75
CA ALA A 54 -18.95 89.32 8.44
C ALA A 54 -18.88 88.11 7.48
N ARG A 55 -17.94 88.13 6.53
CA ARG A 55 -17.68 87.01 5.64
C ARG A 55 -17.12 85.80 6.38
N LEU A 56 -16.16 86.01 7.28
CA LEU A 56 -15.59 84.94 8.13
C LEU A 56 -16.65 84.34 9.05
N ALA A 57 -17.50 85.17 9.66
CA ALA A 57 -18.61 84.69 10.49
C ALA A 57 -19.61 83.82 9.70
N ARG A 58 -20.03 84.26 8.51
CA ARG A 58 -20.91 83.46 7.62
C ARG A 58 -20.24 82.16 7.18
N ALA A 59 -18.96 82.20 6.83
CA ALA A 59 -18.20 81.01 6.48
C ALA A 59 -18.11 80.03 7.66
N GLY A 60 -17.90 80.54 8.88
CA GLY A 60 -17.90 79.75 10.12
C GLY A 60 -19.24 79.10 10.40
N LEU A 61 -20.35 79.85 10.28
CA LEU A 61 -21.70 79.30 10.45
C LEU A 61 -22.03 78.25 9.38
N ALA A 62 -21.70 78.52 8.12
CA ALA A 62 -21.88 77.54 7.04
C ALA A 62 -21.03 76.27 7.24
N SER A 63 -19.83 76.39 7.82
CA SER A 63 -19.01 75.23 8.19
C SER A 63 -19.58 74.47 9.38
N ALA A 64 -20.10 75.16 10.40
CA ALA A 64 -20.75 74.53 11.54
C ALA A 64 -22.04 73.81 11.12
N HIS A 65 -22.84 74.42 10.24
CA HIS A 65 -24.06 73.82 9.72
C HIS A 65 -23.79 72.54 8.93
N ARG A 66 -22.82 72.57 8.00
CA ARG A 66 -22.40 71.35 7.28
C ARG A 66 -21.94 70.23 8.21
N ARG A 67 -21.17 70.56 9.26
CA ARG A 67 -20.77 69.57 10.27
C ARG A 67 -21.97 69.02 11.05
N ALA A 68 -22.98 69.84 11.34
CA ALA A 68 -24.19 69.37 12.00
C ALA A 68 -24.98 68.41 11.10
N GLU A 69 -25.16 68.75 9.81
CA GLU A 69 -25.80 67.89 8.82
C GLU A 69 -25.04 66.54 8.66
N GLU A 70 -23.72 66.58 8.55
CA GLU A 70 -22.86 65.38 8.50
C GLU A 70 -23.04 64.48 9.74
N LEU A 71 -23.12 65.08 10.93
CA LEU A 71 -23.35 64.36 12.18
C LEU A 71 -24.76 63.79 12.27
N GLU A 72 -25.79 64.52 11.84
CA GLU A 72 -27.17 64.05 11.80
C GLU A 72 -27.34 62.88 10.84
N GLU A 73 -26.75 62.97 9.64
CA GLU A 73 -26.72 61.86 8.70
C GLU A 73 -25.94 60.66 9.26
N GLY A 74 -24.79 60.92 9.90
CA GLY A 74 -23.98 59.90 10.55
C GLY A 74 -24.75 59.15 11.63
N LEU A 75 -25.48 59.88 12.47
CA LEU A 75 -26.35 59.33 13.50
C LEU A 75 -27.52 58.54 12.88
N GLY A 76 -28.09 59.04 11.78
CA GLY A 76 -29.12 58.34 11.01
C GLY A 76 -28.62 57.03 10.38
N ARG A 77 -27.37 56.98 9.91
CA ARG A 77 -26.71 55.76 9.43
C ARG A 77 -26.48 54.78 10.58
N LEU A 78 -25.90 55.23 11.69
CA LEU A 78 -25.63 54.40 12.87
C LEU A 78 -26.90 53.79 13.49
N LYS A 79 -28.02 54.53 13.51
CA LYS A 79 -29.31 54.00 13.99
C LYS A 79 -29.80 52.83 13.13
N ARG A 80 -29.76 52.98 11.80
CA ARG A 80 -30.14 51.92 10.85
C ARG A 80 -29.23 50.70 10.98
N ASP A 81 -27.93 50.91 11.14
CA ASP A 81 -26.97 49.82 11.35
C ASP A 81 -27.21 49.09 12.68
N ASN A 82 -27.58 49.82 13.74
CA ASN A 82 -27.91 49.20 15.02
C ASN A 82 -29.19 48.35 14.92
N GLU A 83 -30.21 48.85 14.23
CA GLU A 83 -31.48 48.14 14.00
C GLU A 83 -31.26 46.86 13.20
N THR A 84 -30.53 46.93 12.08
CA THR A 84 -30.19 45.74 11.28
C THR A 84 -29.38 44.70 12.08
N ARG A 85 -28.45 45.13 12.95
CA ARG A 85 -27.72 44.23 13.86
C ARG A 85 -28.63 43.58 14.90
N ARG A 86 -29.60 44.32 15.46
CA ARG A 86 -30.59 43.78 16.41
C ARG A 86 -31.51 42.75 15.75
N ASP A 87 -31.96 43.01 14.53
CA ASP A 87 -32.79 42.07 13.78
C ASP A 87 -32.03 40.80 13.41
N ARG A 88 -30.77 40.94 12.97
CA ARG A 88 -29.90 39.79 12.73
C ARG A 88 -29.71 38.94 13.99
N ALA A 89 -29.50 39.58 15.15
CA ALA A 89 -29.38 38.86 16.42
C ALA A 89 -30.68 38.14 16.81
N ARG A 90 -31.85 38.72 16.52
CA ARG A 90 -33.16 38.10 16.75
C ARG A 90 -33.32 36.84 15.90
N LEU A 91 -33.07 36.94 14.59
CA LEU A 91 -33.15 35.80 13.65
C LEU A 91 -32.19 34.66 14.03
N LEU A 92 -30.97 34.98 14.45
CA LEU A 92 -30.02 33.97 14.90
C LEU A 92 -30.50 33.24 16.16
N ARG A 93 -31.11 33.94 17.12
CA ARG A 93 -31.69 33.33 18.32
C ARG A 93 -32.87 32.42 17.98
N GLU A 94 -33.75 32.85 17.07
CA GLU A 94 -34.87 32.05 16.59
C GLU A 94 -34.40 30.78 15.87
N SER A 95 -33.39 30.90 15.00
CA SER A 95 -32.76 29.78 14.29
C SER A 95 -32.13 28.77 15.26
N LEU A 96 -31.38 29.25 16.26
CA LEU A 96 -30.82 28.38 17.30
C LEU A 96 -31.91 27.68 18.12
N ALA A 97 -32.98 28.40 18.49
CA ALA A 97 -34.11 27.80 19.20
C ALA A 97 -34.85 26.76 18.36
N ALA A 98 -34.98 26.97 17.04
CA ALA A 98 -35.52 25.98 16.11
C ALA A 98 -34.62 24.74 16.03
N ARG A 99 -33.31 24.91 15.84
CA ARG A 99 -32.35 23.78 15.81
C ARG A 99 -32.35 22.98 17.10
N ARG A 100 -32.39 23.64 18.26
CA ARG A 100 -32.49 22.96 19.58
C ARG A 100 -33.75 22.11 19.67
N ARG A 101 -34.90 22.63 19.20
CA ARG A 101 -36.16 21.86 19.14
C ARG A 101 -36.03 20.65 18.21
N THR A 102 -35.48 20.82 17.01
CA THR A 102 -35.25 19.72 16.07
C THR A 102 -34.33 18.65 16.65
N LEU A 103 -33.22 19.04 17.29
CA LEU A 103 -32.30 18.09 17.94
C LEU A 103 -32.96 17.39 19.14
N SER A 104 -33.76 18.09 19.93
CA SER A 104 -34.51 17.47 21.02
C SER A 104 -35.55 16.47 20.51
N ALA A 105 -36.23 16.78 19.40
CA ALA A 105 -37.18 15.87 18.75
C ALA A 105 -36.45 14.65 18.17
N ALA A 106 -35.28 14.84 17.54
CA ALA A 106 -34.46 13.76 17.02
C ALA A 106 -33.96 12.83 18.14
N ARG A 107 -33.60 13.36 19.32
CA ARG A 107 -33.22 12.56 20.50
C ARG A 107 -34.37 11.72 21.08
N LEU A 108 -35.62 12.11 20.83
CA LEU A 108 -36.80 11.35 21.26
C LEU A 108 -37.16 10.22 20.29
N LEU A 109 -36.62 10.23 19.07
CA LEU A 109 -36.66 9.05 18.22
C LEU A 109 -35.74 8.01 18.86
N SER A 110 -36.33 7.06 19.57
CA SER A 110 -35.62 5.87 20.05
C SER A 110 -34.85 5.28 18.87
N GLU A 111 -33.51 5.27 18.97
CA GLU A 111 -32.71 4.50 18.05
C GLU A 111 -33.25 3.06 18.09
N PRO A 112 -33.62 2.45 16.94
CA PRO A 112 -33.88 1.03 16.93
C PRO A 112 -32.65 0.35 17.54
N PRO A 113 -32.81 -0.66 18.40
CA PRO A 113 -31.68 -1.23 19.14
C PRO A 113 -30.66 -1.79 18.16
N LEU A 114 -29.66 -0.96 17.83
CA LEU A 114 -28.56 -1.23 16.90
C LEU A 114 -27.83 -2.51 17.33
N ASP A 115 -27.78 -2.74 18.64
CA ASP A 115 -27.23 -3.95 19.25
C ASP A 115 -27.93 -5.22 18.79
N SER A 116 -29.26 -5.20 18.61
CA SER A 116 -30.01 -6.37 18.16
C SER A 116 -29.76 -6.69 16.69
N ALA A 117 -29.71 -5.66 15.84
CA ALA A 117 -29.39 -5.81 14.42
C ALA A 117 -27.92 -6.24 14.23
N LEU A 118 -27.00 -5.64 14.98
CA LEU A 118 -25.58 -6.01 14.97
C LEU A 118 -25.36 -7.43 15.47
N ALA A 119 -26.07 -7.85 16.52
CA ALA A 119 -26.03 -9.23 17.01
C ALA A 119 -26.56 -10.22 15.96
N GLN A 120 -27.66 -9.87 15.28
CA GLN A 120 -28.23 -10.70 14.21
C GLN A 120 -27.27 -10.83 13.02
N GLU A 121 -26.68 -9.73 12.56
CA GLU A 121 -25.68 -9.73 11.48
C GLU A 121 -24.43 -10.52 11.89
N THR A 122 -23.95 -10.35 13.11
CA THR A 122 -22.80 -11.10 13.64
C THR A 122 -23.10 -12.61 13.66
N GLN A 123 -24.31 -13.00 14.08
CA GLN A 123 -24.75 -14.39 14.06
C GLN A 123 -24.85 -14.94 12.63
N ALA A 124 -25.38 -14.15 11.68
CA ALA A 124 -25.47 -14.53 10.27
C ALA A 124 -24.08 -14.73 9.65
N LEU A 125 -23.14 -13.83 9.93
CA LEU A 125 -21.74 -13.94 9.50
C LEU A 125 -21.08 -15.20 10.06
N HIS A 126 -21.29 -15.52 11.34
CA HIS A 126 -20.78 -16.77 11.94
C HIS A 126 -21.38 -18.02 11.28
N ALA A 127 -22.69 -18.01 10.99
CA ALA A 127 -23.36 -19.12 10.32
C ALA A 127 -22.81 -19.34 8.90
N LEU A 128 -22.60 -18.26 8.14
CA LEU A 128 -22.02 -18.30 6.80
C LEU A 128 -20.56 -18.77 6.83
N SER A 129 -19.76 -18.27 7.76
CA SER A 129 -18.37 -18.72 7.96
C SER A 129 -18.32 -20.23 8.24
N ASN A 130 -19.17 -20.73 9.15
CA ASN A 130 -19.26 -22.16 9.44
C ASN A 130 -19.72 -23.00 8.23
N ALA A 131 -20.61 -22.47 7.39
CA ALA A 131 -21.04 -23.13 6.16
C ALA A 131 -19.88 -23.22 5.14
N LEU A 132 -19.10 -22.15 4.98
CA LEU A 132 -17.90 -22.14 4.13
C LEU A 132 -16.84 -23.13 4.61
N VAL A 133 -16.59 -23.19 5.92
CA VAL A 133 -15.65 -24.16 6.53
C VAL A 133 -16.05 -25.59 6.19
N ARG A 134 -17.33 -25.94 6.34
CA ARG A 134 -17.84 -27.28 5.97
C ARG A 134 -17.72 -27.56 4.48
N ALA A 135 -18.04 -26.59 3.62
CA ALA A 135 -17.92 -26.73 2.17
C ALA A 135 -16.46 -26.96 1.75
N ARG A 136 -15.51 -26.21 2.32
CA ARG A 136 -14.08 -26.40 2.13
C ARG A 136 -13.64 -27.79 2.59
N GLY A 137 -14.08 -28.22 3.77
CA GLY A 137 -13.80 -29.56 4.29
C GLY A 137 -14.23 -30.65 3.31
N GLY A 138 -15.45 -30.57 2.78
CA GLY A 138 -15.94 -31.49 1.76
C GLY A 138 -15.06 -31.52 0.50
N LEU A 139 -14.76 -30.34 -0.07
CA LEU A 139 -13.88 -30.24 -1.25
C LEU A 139 -12.48 -30.82 -1.02
N VAL A 140 -11.92 -30.65 0.18
CA VAL A 140 -10.61 -31.21 0.52
C VAL A 140 -10.67 -32.73 0.67
N GLN A 141 -11.75 -33.30 1.22
CA GLN A 141 -11.92 -34.76 1.28
C GLN A 141 -12.01 -35.38 -0.11
N GLU A 142 -12.81 -34.80 -0.99
CA GLU A 142 -12.87 -35.22 -2.41
C GLU A 142 -11.49 -35.12 -3.08
N LEU A 143 -10.74 -34.04 -2.80
CA LEU A 143 -9.39 -33.86 -3.34
C LEU A 143 -8.43 -34.95 -2.86
N VAL A 144 -8.48 -35.32 -1.58
CA VAL A 144 -7.67 -36.39 -0.99
C VAL A 144 -7.98 -37.75 -1.63
N GLU A 145 -9.26 -38.02 -1.91
CA GLU A 145 -9.70 -39.24 -2.59
C GLU A 145 -9.22 -39.28 -4.05
N VAL A 146 -9.46 -38.21 -4.82
CA VAL A 146 -9.06 -38.08 -6.24
C VAL A 146 -7.55 -38.24 -6.41
N PHE A 147 -6.76 -37.65 -5.52
CA PHE A 147 -5.30 -37.77 -5.55
C PHE A 147 -4.79 -39.03 -4.83
N SER A 148 -5.67 -39.81 -4.21
CA SER A 148 -5.35 -41.04 -3.47
C SER A 148 -4.16 -40.85 -2.52
N VAL A 149 -4.22 -39.80 -1.68
CA VAL A 149 -3.18 -39.52 -0.69
C VAL A 149 -3.35 -40.49 0.48
N VAL A 150 -2.50 -41.51 0.59
CA VAL A 150 -2.68 -42.61 1.56
C VAL A 150 -1.32 -43.07 2.12
N GLU A 151 -1.31 -43.47 3.39
CA GLU A 151 -0.18 -44.18 4.01
C GLU A 151 -0.13 -45.64 3.53
N VAL A 152 0.97 -46.03 2.88
CA VAL A 152 1.24 -47.39 2.44
C VAL A 152 1.59 -48.25 3.66
N GLY A 153 0.57 -48.86 4.25
CA GLY A 153 0.75 -49.72 5.42
C GLY A 153 -0.52 -50.19 6.14
N GLY A 154 -1.72 -49.76 5.72
CA GLY A 154 -2.98 -50.08 6.42
C GLY A 154 -3.60 -51.46 6.16
N ARG A 155 -3.24 -52.15 5.07
CA ARG A 155 -3.46 -53.60 4.86
C ARG A 155 -2.65 -54.02 3.64
N PRO A 156 -1.86 -55.11 3.69
CA PRO A 156 -1.18 -55.61 2.50
C PRO A 156 -2.24 -56.01 1.47
N ALA A 157 -2.19 -55.42 0.27
CA ALA A 157 -2.84 -56.04 -0.88
C ALA A 157 -2.20 -57.42 -1.04
N LEU A 158 -3.02 -58.49 -1.04
CA LEU A 158 -2.54 -59.88 -1.20
C LEU A 158 -1.56 -59.95 -2.38
N GLY A 159 -0.25 -60.02 -2.11
CA GLY A 159 0.79 -60.26 -3.10
C GLY A 159 1.82 -59.14 -3.36
N ALA A 160 1.67 -57.92 -2.83
CA ALA A 160 2.69 -56.88 -2.98
C ALA A 160 3.67 -56.84 -1.78
N ARG A 161 4.97 -56.61 -2.05
CA ARG A 161 6.00 -56.47 -1.00
C ARG A 161 5.53 -55.43 0.02
N ALA A 162 5.52 -55.82 1.30
CA ALA A 162 5.14 -54.94 2.40
C ALA A 162 5.94 -53.63 2.33
N GLY A 163 5.26 -52.53 1.97
CA GLY A 163 5.78 -51.18 2.13
C GLY A 163 6.17 -51.00 3.60
N ALA A 164 7.29 -50.32 3.84
CA ALA A 164 7.66 -49.99 5.21
C ALA A 164 6.58 -49.05 5.76
N ARG A 165 5.87 -49.49 6.80
CA ARG A 165 4.92 -48.68 7.57
C ARG A 165 5.47 -47.26 7.76
N GLY A 166 4.68 -46.25 7.37
CA GLY A 166 5.07 -44.83 7.41
C GLY A 166 5.40 -44.17 6.08
N GLU A 167 5.39 -44.90 4.95
CA GLU A 167 5.54 -44.30 3.62
C GLU A 167 4.20 -43.73 3.12
N TRP A 168 4.21 -42.49 2.65
CA TRP A 168 3.02 -41.83 2.09
C TRP A 168 3.09 -41.78 0.56
N THR A 169 1.95 -42.02 -0.09
CA THR A 169 1.83 -41.97 -1.56
C THR A 169 0.80 -40.95 -2.01
N VAL A 170 1.00 -40.41 -3.21
CA VAL A 170 0.01 -39.63 -3.97
C VAL A 170 -0.11 -40.26 -5.35
N GLY A 171 -1.32 -40.64 -5.75
CA GLY A 171 -1.57 -41.39 -6.99
C GLY A 171 -0.80 -42.72 -7.06
N GLY A 172 -0.55 -43.35 -5.90
CA GLY A 172 0.25 -44.57 -5.79
C GLY A 172 1.78 -44.37 -5.91
N LEU A 173 2.26 -43.14 -6.03
CA LEU A 173 3.69 -42.81 -6.09
C LEU A 173 4.19 -42.25 -4.76
N VAL A 174 5.32 -42.77 -4.26
CA VAL A 174 5.97 -42.29 -3.03
C VAL A 174 6.77 -41.03 -3.33
N LEU A 175 6.57 -39.97 -2.54
CA LEU A 175 7.39 -38.76 -2.61
C LEU A 175 8.68 -38.97 -1.79
N PRO A 176 9.87 -39.01 -2.42
CA PRO A 176 11.11 -39.20 -1.67
C PRO A 176 11.40 -38.01 -0.75
N VAL A 177 11.86 -38.34 0.46
CA VAL A 177 12.47 -37.39 1.40
C VAL A 177 13.75 -36.83 0.75
N PRO A 178 14.15 -35.56 1.00
CA PRO A 178 15.31 -34.92 0.37
C PRO A 178 16.59 -35.77 0.28
N GLY A 179 16.89 -36.57 1.32
CA GLY A 179 18.08 -37.45 1.35
C GLY A 179 18.01 -38.66 0.41
N ASP A 180 16.81 -39.09 0.01
CA ASP A 180 16.58 -40.31 -0.76
C ASP A 180 16.22 -40.05 -2.23
N ILE A 181 16.11 -38.79 -2.65
CA ILE A 181 15.77 -38.40 -4.03
C ILE A 181 16.65 -39.13 -5.06
N ARG A 182 17.95 -39.32 -4.78
CA ARG A 182 18.89 -39.97 -5.70
C ARG A 182 18.61 -41.46 -5.95
N ARG A 183 17.78 -42.11 -5.11
CA ARG A 183 17.46 -43.54 -5.21
C ARG A 183 16.33 -43.82 -6.21
N TYR A 184 15.56 -42.80 -6.58
CA TYR A 184 14.39 -42.95 -7.44
C TYR A 184 14.70 -42.55 -8.89
N PRO A 185 14.08 -43.20 -9.89
CA PRO A 185 14.15 -42.76 -11.27
C PRO A 185 13.63 -41.32 -11.42
N LEU A 186 14.23 -40.54 -12.33
CA LEU A 186 13.85 -39.13 -12.54
C LEU A 186 12.38 -38.98 -12.93
N GLU A 187 11.87 -39.89 -13.76
CA GLU A 187 10.47 -39.91 -14.20
C GLU A 187 9.51 -40.10 -13.01
N HIS A 188 9.86 -40.97 -12.06
CA HIS A 188 9.11 -41.18 -10.83
C HIS A 188 9.05 -39.89 -9.99
N ILE A 189 10.19 -39.24 -9.79
CA ILE A 189 10.30 -37.99 -9.01
C ILE A 189 9.47 -36.88 -9.66
N ASN A 190 9.57 -36.70 -10.97
CA ASN A 190 8.83 -35.67 -11.69
C ASN A 190 7.31 -35.94 -11.64
N ALA A 191 6.89 -37.20 -11.80
CA ALA A 191 5.47 -37.57 -11.75
C ALA A 191 4.86 -37.34 -10.36
N VAL A 192 5.55 -37.75 -9.29
CA VAL A 192 5.07 -37.55 -7.92
C VAL A 192 5.09 -36.08 -7.51
N LEU A 193 6.12 -35.32 -7.91
CA LEU A 193 6.19 -33.88 -7.66
C LEU A 193 5.06 -33.13 -8.36
N THR A 194 4.84 -33.43 -9.63
CA THR A 194 3.75 -32.83 -10.42
C THR A 194 2.40 -33.07 -9.73
N SER A 195 2.15 -34.31 -9.30
CA SER A 195 0.94 -34.67 -8.57
C SER A 195 0.83 -33.94 -7.22
N THR A 196 1.93 -33.85 -6.47
CA THR A 196 2.00 -33.15 -5.18
C THR A 196 1.75 -31.65 -5.34
N ILE A 197 2.33 -31.02 -6.37
CA ILE A 197 2.15 -29.60 -6.68
C ILE A 197 0.70 -29.31 -7.07
N HIS A 198 0.08 -30.19 -7.87
CA HIS A 198 -1.34 -30.07 -8.21
C HIS A 198 -2.22 -30.14 -6.97
N PHE A 199 -1.99 -31.15 -6.14
CA PHE A 199 -2.71 -31.33 -4.89
C PHE A 199 -2.56 -30.10 -3.98
N LEU A 200 -1.33 -29.64 -3.74
CA LEU A 200 -1.03 -28.46 -2.93
C LEU A 200 -1.69 -27.18 -3.49
N GLY A 201 -1.64 -26.98 -4.81
CA GLY A 201 -2.23 -25.82 -5.46
C GLY A 201 -3.76 -25.79 -5.34
N LEU A 202 -4.42 -26.93 -5.57
CA LEU A 202 -5.87 -27.07 -5.38
C LEU A 202 -6.27 -26.92 -3.91
N LEU A 203 -5.49 -27.51 -3.00
CA LEU A 203 -5.70 -27.39 -1.56
C LEU A 203 -5.61 -25.92 -1.10
N ALA A 204 -4.55 -25.22 -1.48
CA ALA A 204 -4.38 -23.80 -1.18
C ALA A 204 -5.51 -22.94 -1.80
N PHE A 205 -5.93 -23.27 -3.02
CA PHE A 205 -7.04 -22.59 -3.71
C PHE A 205 -8.38 -22.78 -2.97
N TYR A 206 -8.76 -24.03 -2.65
CA TYR A 206 -10.01 -24.30 -1.92
C TYR A 206 -10.01 -23.70 -0.52
N LEU A 207 -8.87 -23.75 0.16
CA LEU A 207 -8.74 -23.14 1.47
C LEU A 207 -8.68 -21.61 1.40
N GLY A 208 -8.42 -21.01 0.24
CA GLY A 208 -8.24 -19.55 0.10
C GLY A 208 -6.97 -19.05 0.77
N VAL A 209 -5.90 -19.84 0.74
CA VAL A 209 -4.62 -19.52 1.37
C VAL A 209 -3.59 -19.14 0.30
N LYS A 210 -3.03 -17.92 0.39
CA LYS A 210 -1.92 -17.50 -0.45
C LYS A 210 -0.61 -18.11 0.08
N LEU A 211 0.12 -18.81 -0.77
CA LEU A 211 1.41 -19.42 -0.42
C LEU A 211 2.57 -18.40 -0.52
N PRO A 212 3.62 -18.51 0.32
CA PRO A 212 4.82 -17.67 0.24
C PRO A 212 5.57 -17.81 -1.08
N PHE A 213 5.74 -19.04 -1.58
CA PHE A 213 6.36 -19.29 -2.87
C PHE A 213 5.31 -19.59 -3.93
N GLU A 214 5.31 -18.81 -5.00
CA GLU A 214 4.38 -18.96 -6.12
C GLU A 214 4.93 -19.98 -7.13
N ILE A 215 4.05 -20.87 -7.60
CA ILE A 215 4.39 -21.90 -8.59
C ILE A 215 3.86 -21.44 -9.95
N VAL A 216 4.76 -21.35 -10.93
CA VAL A 216 4.46 -20.95 -12.32
C VAL A 216 4.80 -22.08 -13.26
N TRP A 217 3.93 -22.34 -14.23
CA TRP A 217 4.10 -23.40 -15.22
C TRP A 217 4.58 -22.82 -16.55
N SER A 218 5.51 -23.50 -17.21
CA SER A 218 6.05 -23.04 -18.51
C SER A 218 4.99 -22.97 -19.62
N GLY A 219 3.90 -23.72 -19.53
CA GLY A 219 2.78 -23.69 -20.47
C GLY A 219 1.75 -22.60 -20.20
N GLY A 220 1.98 -21.73 -19.21
CA GLY A 220 1.08 -20.62 -18.85
C GLY A 220 -0.25 -21.02 -18.20
N ARG A 221 -0.56 -22.33 -18.12
CA ARG A 221 -1.73 -22.88 -17.45
C ARG A 221 -1.31 -23.80 -16.32
N PHE A 222 -2.10 -23.82 -15.26
CA PHE A 222 -1.86 -24.71 -14.12
C PHE A 222 -1.82 -26.17 -14.58
N GLY A 223 -0.70 -26.83 -14.32
CA GLY A 223 -0.45 -28.22 -14.67
C GLY A 223 0.00 -28.53 -16.07
N VAL A 224 0.26 -27.51 -16.89
CA VAL A 224 0.76 -27.70 -18.26
C VAL A 224 2.20 -27.24 -18.37
N GLY A 225 3.12 -28.18 -18.61
CA GLY A 225 4.55 -27.92 -18.80
C GLY A 225 5.38 -28.16 -17.54
N GLN A 226 6.52 -27.47 -17.45
CA GLN A 226 7.45 -27.63 -16.32
C GLN A 226 7.12 -26.64 -15.20
N PRO A 227 7.01 -27.09 -13.95
CA PRO A 227 6.79 -26.21 -12.82
C PRO A 227 8.08 -25.50 -12.39
N TRP A 228 7.95 -24.22 -12.08
CA TRP A 228 8.96 -23.35 -11.50
C TRP A 228 8.42 -22.72 -10.23
N ILE A 229 9.25 -22.54 -9.22
CA ILE A 229 8.85 -21.97 -7.93
C ILE A 229 9.78 -20.82 -7.56
N GLY A 230 9.23 -19.75 -7.00
CA GLY A 230 9.99 -18.60 -6.51
C GLY A 230 9.16 -17.76 -5.54
N ALA A 231 9.79 -16.85 -4.80
CA ALA A 231 9.07 -16.03 -3.82
C ALA A 231 7.97 -15.20 -4.52
N GLY A 232 6.76 -15.26 -3.97
CA GLY A 232 5.64 -14.43 -4.39
C GLY A 232 5.78 -12.98 -3.91
N ARG A 233 4.82 -12.14 -4.28
CA ARG A 233 4.73 -10.79 -3.70
C ARG A 233 4.22 -10.87 -2.26
N GLY A 234 5.08 -10.56 -1.30
CA GLY A 234 4.79 -10.51 0.13
C GLY A 234 5.53 -9.38 0.84
N GLY A 235 5.21 -9.16 2.11
CA GLY A 235 5.92 -8.20 2.96
C GLY A 235 7.35 -8.67 3.26
N GLU A 236 8.20 -7.75 3.70
CA GLU A 236 9.62 -8.03 4.03
C GLU A 236 9.79 -8.89 5.30
N SER A 237 8.69 -9.26 5.96
CA SER A 237 8.67 -10.10 7.15
C SER A 237 8.92 -11.57 6.78
N GLY A 238 10.20 -11.95 6.71
CA GLY A 238 10.64 -13.33 6.55
C GLY A 238 11.85 -13.45 5.62
N SER A 239 12.82 -14.29 5.97
CA SER A 239 14.03 -14.53 5.17
C SER A 239 13.74 -15.09 3.76
N TRP A 240 12.55 -15.67 3.57
CA TRP A 240 12.08 -16.27 2.31
C TRP A 240 11.85 -15.23 1.19
N ALA A 241 11.46 -13.99 1.53
CA ALA A 241 11.11 -12.96 0.54
C ALA A 241 12.33 -12.56 -0.33
N ARG A 242 13.54 -12.82 0.15
CA ARG A 242 14.80 -12.58 -0.57
C ARG A 242 15.03 -13.56 -1.72
N TRP A 243 14.28 -14.65 -1.79
CA TRP A 243 14.46 -15.74 -2.76
C TRP A 243 13.55 -15.56 -3.99
N THR A 244 13.73 -14.43 -4.67
CA THR A 244 12.90 -14.03 -5.83
C THR A 244 13.24 -14.78 -7.12
N PHE A 245 14.42 -15.41 -7.19
CA PHE A 245 14.81 -16.20 -8.36
C PHE A 245 13.95 -17.46 -8.47
N LYS A 246 13.50 -17.77 -9.69
CA LYS A 246 12.67 -18.95 -9.95
C LYS A 246 13.54 -20.18 -10.16
N HIS A 247 13.26 -21.23 -9.42
CA HIS A 247 13.96 -22.51 -9.52
C HIS A 247 13.04 -23.58 -10.13
N PRO A 248 13.56 -24.48 -11.00
CA PRO A 248 12.76 -25.53 -11.62
C PRO A 248 12.47 -26.66 -10.62
N LEU A 249 11.21 -27.11 -10.58
CA LEU A 249 10.75 -28.29 -9.83
C LEU A 249 10.75 -29.57 -10.69
N HIS A 250 11.47 -29.57 -11.81
CA HIS A 250 11.55 -30.67 -12.76
C HIS A 250 13.01 -31.08 -13.00
N LEU A 251 13.28 -32.38 -12.90
CA LEU A 251 14.59 -32.96 -13.22
C LEU A 251 14.60 -33.41 -14.68
N SER A 252 15.31 -32.71 -15.53
CA SER A 252 15.48 -33.13 -16.93
C SER A 252 16.58 -34.19 -17.04
N PRO A 253 16.38 -35.29 -17.80
CA PRO A 253 17.46 -36.22 -18.11
C PRO A 253 18.57 -35.48 -18.88
N LEU A 254 19.81 -35.71 -18.44
CA LEU A 254 21.02 -35.17 -19.05
C LEU A 254 21.10 -35.61 -20.51
N GLY A 255 20.83 -34.68 -21.44
CA GLY A 255 20.91 -34.94 -22.89
C GLY A 255 19.82 -34.29 -23.74
N SER A 256 18.74 -33.79 -23.16
CA SER A 256 17.60 -33.23 -23.92
C SER A 256 17.54 -31.70 -23.94
N THR A 257 18.66 -30.99 -23.88
CA THR A 257 18.71 -29.56 -24.22
C THR A 257 18.79 -29.39 -25.74
N ARG A 258 17.64 -29.50 -26.42
CA ARG A 258 17.47 -28.87 -27.73
C ARG A 258 17.16 -27.40 -27.43
N ALA A 259 18.16 -26.53 -27.61
CA ALA A 259 18.02 -25.10 -27.39
C ALA A 259 16.81 -24.54 -28.18
N PRO A 260 16.01 -23.62 -27.60
CA PRO A 260 14.98 -22.93 -28.36
C PRO A 260 15.65 -22.08 -29.43
N SER A 261 15.45 -22.43 -30.70
CA SER A 261 15.87 -21.64 -31.85
C SER A 261 15.21 -20.26 -31.77
N PRO A 262 15.95 -19.14 -31.82
CA PRO A 262 15.35 -17.82 -31.91
C PRO A 262 14.76 -17.63 -33.31
N THR A 263 13.44 -17.69 -33.45
CA THR A 263 12.74 -17.18 -34.64
C THR A 263 12.69 -15.67 -34.55
N SER A 264 13.61 -15.00 -35.24
CA SER A 264 13.51 -13.56 -35.52
C SER A 264 12.55 -13.31 -36.70
N PRO A 265 11.66 -12.32 -36.63
CA PRO A 265 10.85 -11.88 -37.76
C PRO A 265 11.68 -11.01 -38.73
N THR A 266 11.59 -11.33 -40.01
CA THR A 266 12.17 -10.57 -41.13
C THR A 266 11.37 -9.30 -41.40
N SER A 267 11.99 -8.14 -41.21
CA SER A 267 11.60 -6.89 -41.88
C SER A 267 12.81 -5.95 -41.96
N SER A 268 13.31 -5.73 -43.18
CA SER A 268 14.21 -4.64 -43.56
C SER A 268 13.47 -3.75 -44.57
N PRO A 269 13.80 -2.44 -44.71
CA PRO A 269 14.95 -2.13 -45.58
C PRO A 269 15.80 -0.91 -45.16
N SER A 270 16.96 -0.85 -45.81
CA SER A 270 17.74 0.34 -46.22
C SER A 270 18.94 0.81 -45.37
N SER A 271 20.10 0.65 -46.02
CA SER A 271 21.24 1.60 -46.14
C SER A 271 22.12 1.87 -44.93
N THR A 272 23.42 1.53 -44.99
CA THR A 272 24.50 2.37 -45.59
C THR A 272 25.88 1.74 -45.28
N LEU A 273 26.78 1.85 -46.25
CA LEU A 273 28.17 1.39 -46.27
C LEU A 273 29.06 2.12 -45.24
N GLN A 274 30.04 1.42 -44.63
CA GLN A 274 31.44 1.88 -44.54
C GLN A 274 32.44 0.84 -43.97
N LEU A 275 33.69 1.00 -44.44
CA LEU A 275 34.90 0.13 -44.45
C LEU A 275 35.59 -0.10 -43.08
N PRO A 276 36.58 -1.02 -43.01
CA PRO A 276 37.17 -1.58 -41.81
C PRO A 276 38.47 -0.89 -41.36
N THR A 277 38.82 -1.07 -40.09
CA THR A 277 40.21 -1.02 -39.61
C THR A 277 40.50 -2.22 -38.69
N PRO A 278 41.70 -2.84 -38.79
CA PRO A 278 42.12 -3.96 -37.98
C PRO A 278 42.98 -3.49 -36.81
N VAL A 279 42.98 -4.21 -35.67
CA VAL A 279 44.18 -4.68 -34.95
C VAL A 279 43.78 -5.40 -33.65
N SER A 280 44.64 -6.35 -33.27
CA SER A 280 44.82 -6.93 -31.94
C SER A 280 43.97 -8.15 -31.56
N SER A 281 44.40 -9.25 -32.17
CA SER A 281 44.63 -10.54 -31.53
C SER A 281 44.87 -10.47 -30.01
N THR A 282 43.93 -11.03 -29.24
CA THR A 282 44.22 -11.71 -27.97
C THR A 282 43.56 -13.08 -28.01
N LEU A 283 44.40 -14.08 -28.31
CA LEU A 283 44.10 -15.48 -28.08
C LEU A 283 44.03 -15.69 -26.55
N SER A 284 42.83 -15.86 -26.01
CA SER A 284 42.66 -16.53 -24.73
C SER A 284 41.82 -17.78 -24.95
N ALA A 285 42.53 -18.90 -24.85
CA ALA A 285 42.07 -20.24 -25.10
C ALA A 285 40.81 -20.54 -24.29
N SER A 286 39.74 -20.83 -25.01
CA SER A 286 38.56 -21.52 -24.50
C SER A 286 38.93 -22.98 -24.23
N THR A 287 39.41 -23.29 -23.02
CA THR A 287 39.29 -24.64 -22.47
C THR A 287 37.96 -24.71 -21.73
N ALA A 288 36.93 -25.07 -22.49
CA ALA A 288 35.62 -25.41 -21.97
C ALA A 288 35.73 -26.57 -20.97
N SER A 289 35.68 -26.24 -19.68
CA SER A 289 35.29 -27.20 -18.66
C SER A 289 33.78 -27.44 -18.81
N LEU A 290 33.42 -28.48 -19.55
CA LEU A 290 32.03 -28.91 -19.82
C LEU A 290 31.34 -29.62 -18.63
N ALA A 291 31.92 -29.55 -17.43
CA ALA A 291 31.45 -30.25 -16.23
C ALA A 291 30.66 -29.44 -15.15
N PRO A 292 30.51 -28.09 -15.18
CA PRO A 292 29.81 -27.37 -14.10
C PRO A 292 28.27 -27.38 -14.19
N SER A 293 27.67 -27.84 -15.30
CA SER A 293 26.21 -27.71 -15.52
C SER A 293 25.35 -28.66 -14.67
N ILE A 294 25.89 -29.82 -14.27
CA ILE A 294 25.12 -30.85 -13.56
C ILE A 294 24.88 -30.47 -12.11
N SER A 295 25.93 -30.00 -11.42
CA SER A 295 25.87 -29.61 -10.01
C SER A 295 24.97 -28.41 -9.79
N GLN A 296 24.94 -27.47 -10.74
CA GLN A 296 24.10 -26.28 -10.66
C GLN A 296 22.61 -26.61 -10.80
N ASN A 297 22.25 -27.53 -11.70
CA ASN A 297 20.85 -27.97 -11.85
C ASN A 297 20.35 -28.70 -10.60
N GLN A 298 21.20 -29.54 -9.98
CA GLN A 298 20.84 -30.23 -8.74
C GLN A 298 20.66 -29.26 -7.57
N ALA A 299 21.56 -28.29 -7.40
CA ALA A 299 21.44 -27.29 -6.35
C ALA A 299 20.16 -26.42 -6.52
N SER A 300 19.86 -26.03 -7.76
CA SER A 300 18.64 -25.29 -8.09
C SER A 300 17.38 -26.09 -7.76
N PHE A 301 17.34 -27.38 -8.13
CA PHE A 301 16.23 -28.27 -7.80
C PHE A 301 16.07 -28.49 -6.29
N THR A 302 17.16 -28.72 -5.53
CA THR A 302 17.08 -28.87 -4.07
C THR A 302 16.52 -27.61 -3.41
N THR A 303 16.87 -26.43 -3.93
CA THR A 303 16.33 -25.15 -3.46
C THR A 303 14.84 -25.05 -3.77
N ALA A 304 14.43 -25.39 -4.99
CA ALA A 304 13.03 -25.47 -5.40
C ALA A 304 12.22 -26.41 -4.51
N PHE A 305 12.78 -27.58 -4.20
CA PHE A 305 12.13 -28.57 -3.34
C PHE A 305 11.98 -28.07 -1.91
N ALA A 306 13.00 -27.40 -1.35
CA ALA A 306 12.88 -26.73 -0.04
C ALA A 306 11.78 -25.66 -0.03
N MET A 307 11.61 -24.89 -1.12
CA MET A 307 10.51 -23.91 -1.24
C MET A 307 9.13 -24.59 -1.23
N LEU A 308 9.01 -25.75 -1.90
CA LEU A 308 7.79 -26.55 -1.88
C LEU A 308 7.48 -27.07 -0.47
N LEU A 309 8.47 -27.61 0.24
CA LEU A 309 8.31 -28.06 1.63
C LEU A 309 7.93 -26.92 2.57
N TYR A 310 8.50 -25.73 2.37
CA TYR A 310 8.15 -24.53 3.12
C TYR A 310 6.68 -24.14 2.91
N ASN A 311 6.19 -24.18 1.68
CA ASN A 311 4.78 -23.94 1.37
C ASN A 311 3.86 -24.95 2.08
N VAL A 312 4.23 -26.23 2.12
CA VAL A 312 3.47 -27.26 2.85
C VAL A 312 3.43 -26.94 4.34
N CYS A 313 4.57 -26.61 4.94
CA CYS A 313 4.65 -26.26 6.36
C CYS A 313 3.86 -25.00 6.70
N TYR A 314 3.94 -23.98 5.84
CA TYR A 314 3.17 -22.76 5.99
C TYR A 314 1.67 -23.01 5.89
N LEU A 315 1.24 -23.79 4.89
CA LEU A 315 -0.17 -24.12 4.71
C LEU A 315 -0.69 -24.89 5.94
N ALA A 316 0.07 -25.87 6.46
CA ALA A 316 -0.28 -26.59 7.68
C ALA A 316 -0.44 -25.65 8.88
N TYR A 317 0.51 -24.73 9.07
CA TYR A 317 0.46 -23.72 10.12
C TYR A 317 -0.81 -22.86 10.02
N THR A 318 -1.20 -22.44 8.81
CA THR A 318 -2.45 -21.69 8.63
C THR A 318 -3.69 -22.48 9.02
N GLN A 319 -3.64 -23.82 8.95
CA GLN A 319 -4.73 -24.72 9.33
C GLN A 319 -4.58 -25.30 10.76
N GLY A 320 -3.75 -24.67 11.59
CA GLY A 320 -3.59 -25.04 13.01
C GLY A 320 -2.73 -26.27 13.26
N VAL A 321 -1.98 -26.75 12.25
CA VAL A 321 -1.06 -27.88 12.38
C VAL A 321 0.38 -27.36 12.40
N GLU A 322 1.05 -27.54 13.54
CA GLU A 322 2.46 -27.14 13.69
C GLU A 322 3.38 -28.28 13.26
N ILE A 323 4.28 -28.01 12.31
CA ILE A 323 5.24 -29.00 11.79
C ILE A 323 6.64 -28.59 12.23
N PRO A 324 7.34 -29.41 13.03
CA PRO A 324 8.72 -29.13 13.41
C PRO A 324 9.65 -29.29 12.21
N LEU A 325 10.78 -28.58 12.23
CA LEU A 325 11.80 -28.62 11.17
C LEU A 325 12.27 -30.07 10.85
N SER A 326 12.29 -30.96 11.84
CA SER A 326 12.67 -32.37 11.67
C SER A 326 11.70 -33.20 10.83
N GLN A 327 10.44 -32.79 10.73
CA GLN A 327 9.37 -33.44 9.97
C GLN A 327 8.99 -32.68 8.68
N ALA A 328 9.62 -31.52 8.44
CA ALA A 328 9.32 -30.69 7.27
C ALA A 328 9.56 -31.41 5.93
N GLY A 329 10.41 -32.45 5.91
CA GLY A 329 10.66 -33.30 4.74
C GLY A 329 9.52 -34.25 4.37
N ASP A 330 8.61 -34.56 5.30
CA ASP A 330 7.56 -35.56 5.12
C ASP A 330 6.29 -34.93 4.51
N ALA A 331 6.44 -34.33 3.32
CA ALA A 331 5.44 -33.43 2.73
C ALA A 331 4.04 -34.04 2.61
N LEU A 332 3.91 -35.30 2.16
CA LEU A 332 2.61 -35.96 2.01
C LEU A 332 1.95 -36.29 3.35
N SER A 333 2.73 -36.71 4.35
CA SER A 333 2.25 -36.92 5.72
C SER A 333 1.70 -35.62 6.31
N ASN A 334 2.45 -34.53 6.12
CA ASN A 334 2.08 -33.19 6.58
C ASN A 334 0.81 -32.66 5.88
N LEU A 335 0.69 -32.90 4.58
CA LEU A 335 -0.50 -32.57 3.79
C LEU A 335 -1.73 -33.35 4.27
N TRP A 336 -1.57 -34.66 4.52
CA TRP A 336 -2.63 -35.49 5.08
C TRP A 336 -3.06 -35.01 6.48
N ALA A 337 -2.10 -34.81 7.38
CA ALA A 337 -2.38 -34.34 8.75
C ALA A 337 -3.16 -33.02 8.76
N MET A 338 -2.84 -32.11 7.83
CA MET A 338 -3.58 -30.88 7.62
C MET A 338 -5.02 -31.14 7.14
N CYS A 339 -5.22 -32.02 6.15
CA CYS A 339 -6.55 -32.36 5.64
C CYS A 339 -7.45 -33.02 6.70
N CYS A 340 -6.86 -33.61 7.73
CA CYS A 340 -7.57 -34.16 8.88
C CYS A 340 -7.68 -33.18 10.07
N SER A 341 -7.22 -31.94 9.95
CA SER A 341 -7.28 -30.94 11.02
C SER A 341 -8.73 -30.54 11.33
N GLY A 342 -9.09 -30.46 12.62
CA GLY A 342 -10.38 -29.89 13.06
C GLY A 342 -10.53 -28.39 12.78
N GLU A 343 -9.42 -27.71 12.47
CA GLU A 343 -9.37 -26.29 12.13
C GLU A 343 -9.32 -26.04 10.60
N LEU A 344 -9.42 -27.09 9.79
CA LEU A 344 -9.36 -27.01 8.33
C LEU A 344 -10.41 -26.03 7.79
N GLY A 345 -9.96 -25.08 6.97
CA GLY A 345 -10.81 -24.11 6.27
C GLY A 345 -11.29 -22.93 7.12
N ARG A 346 -11.05 -22.92 8.44
CA ARG A 346 -11.44 -21.82 9.35
C ARG A 346 -10.62 -20.56 9.12
N ARG A 347 -9.35 -20.72 8.76
CA ARG A 347 -8.42 -19.62 8.51
C ARG A 347 -8.12 -19.52 7.03
N SER A 348 -8.41 -18.37 6.44
CA SER A 348 -8.03 -18.06 5.06
C SER A 348 -7.75 -16.58 4.85
N HIS A 349 -7.14 -16.23 3.72
CA HIS A 349 -6.92 -14.82 3.36
C HIS A 349 -8.18 -14.17 2.76
N ALA A 350 -9.28 -14.93 2.63
CA ALA A 350 -10.55 -14.50 2.05
C ALA A 350 -11.73 -14.57 3.04
N THR A 351 -11.53 -15.07 4.26
CA THR A 351 -12.58 -15.17 5.30
C THR A 351 -12.17 -14.43 6.57
N THR A 352 -13.16 -14.00 7.35
CA THR A 352 -12.93 -13.33 8.64
C THR A 352 -12.77 -14.35 9.78
N PRO A 353 -11.77 -14.18 10.67
CA PRO A 353 -10.73 -13.15 10.63
C PRO A 353 -9.72 -13.39 9.50
N LEU A 354 -9.36 -12.31 8.80
CA LEU A 354 -8.43 -12.37 7.66
C LEU A 354 -7.06 -12.87 8.11
N LEU A 355 -6.49 -13.82 7.38
CA LEU A 355 -5.08 -14.14 7.55
C LEU A 355 -4.22 -12.91 7.20
N PRO A 356 -3.20 -12.59 8.01
CA PRO A 356 -2.21 -11.58 7.64
C PRO A 356 -1.51 -12.00 6.34
N PRO A 357 -0.84 -11.06 5.63
CA PRO A 357 -0.03 -11.40 4.47
C PRO A 357 0.93 -12.55 4.78
N PRO A 358 1.33 -13.34 3.76
CA PRO A 358 2.03 -14.60 3.95
C PRO A 358 3.25 -14.45 4.86
N THR A 359 3.37 -15.42 5.79
CA THR A 359 4.30 -15.53 6.93
C THR A 359 4.18 -14.42 7.99
N PRO A 360 3.18 -14.48 8.87
CA PRO A 360 3.19 -13.65 10.07
C PRO A 360 4.40 -13.98 10.95
N PRO A 361 4.84 -13.06 11.83
CA PRO A 361 5.94 -13.29 12.77
C PRO A 361 5.77 -14.53 13.66
N ALA A 362 4.54 -15.01 13.83
CA ALA A 362 4.22 -16.21 14.58
C ALA A 362 4.56 -17.53 13.85
N PHE A 363 4.83 -17.50 12.53
CA PHE A 363 5.34 -18.67 11.81
C PHE A 363 6.85 -18.81 12.05
N SER A 364 7.22 -19.73 12.92
CA SER A 364 8.59 -19.88 13.45
C SER A 364 9.58 -20.54 12.50
N LEU A 365 9.11 -21.17 11.42
CA LEU A 365 9.97 -21.88 10.47
C LEU A 365 10.73 -20.89 9.58
N ASP A 366 12.05 -20.85 9.76
CA ASP A 366 12.95 -20.08 8.91
C ASP A 366 13.33 -20.84 7.64
N PHE A 367 13.24 -20.17 6.48
CA PHE A 367 13.52 -20.81 5.20
C PHE A 367 14.99 -21.19 5.04
N ALA A 368 15.93 -20.38 5.55
CA ALA A 368 17.35 -20.70 5.45
C ALA A 368 17.71 -21.96 6.24
N HIS A 369 17.13 -22.13 7.43
CA HIS A 369 17.27 -23.37 8.22
C HIS A 369 16.67 -24.58 7.50
N LEU A 370 15.50 -24.44 6.87
CA LEU A 370 14.89 -25.53 6.09
C LEU A 370 15.75 -25.91 4.88
N LEU A 371 16.27 -24.93 4.15
CA LEU A 371 17.15 -25.15 3.02
C LEU A 371 18.45 -25.85 3.45
N GLN A 372 19.02 -25.45 4.58
CA GLN A 372 20.19 -26.11 5.17
C GLN A 372 19.87 -27.55 5.56
N ALA A 373 18.73 -27.81 6.19
CA ALA A 373 18.31 -29.16 6.57
C ALA A 373 18.03 -30.06 5.34
N THR A 374 17.50 -29.47 4.27
CA THR A 374 17.21 -30.17 3.00
C THR A 374 18.49 -30.50 2.22
N THR A 375 19.51 -29.63 2.30
CA THR A 375 20.81 -29.81 1.62
C THR A 375 21.80 -30.67 2.41
N ALA A 376 21.72 -30.65 3.74
CA ALA A 376 22.49 -31.52 4.60
C ALA A 376 22.04 -32.97 4.36
N MET A 377 22.78 -33.70 3.51
CA MET A 377 22.55 -35.13 3.32
C MET A 377 22.58 -35.77 4.71
N PRO A 378 21.49 -36.38 5.19
CA PRO A 378 21.56 -37.11 6.44
C PRO A 378 22.52 -38.27 6.17
N ALA A 379 23.71 -38.20 6.75
CA ALA A 379 24.61 -39.32 6.83
C ALA A 379 23.77 -40.50 7.35
N ILE A 380 23.60 -41.49 6.47
CA ILE A 380 22.71 -42.65 6.58
C ILE A 380 22.39 -42.90 8.06
N ARG A 381 21.19 -42.48 8.51
CA ARG A 381 20.71 -42.82 9.85
C ARG A 381 20.65 -44.34 9.87
N GLY A 382 21.66 -44.98 10.46
CA GLY A 382 21.62 -46.38 10.82
C GLY A 382 20.33 -46.58 11.62
N ARG A 383 19.36 -47.26 11.00
CA ARG A 383 18.11 -47.65 11.66
C ARG A 383 18.47 -48.16 13.06
N PRO A 384 17.82 -47.70 14.13
CA PRO A 384 17.91 -48.37 15.41
C PRO A 384 17.45 -49.80 15.14
N ARG A 385 18.37 -50.78 15.28
CA ARG A 385 17.99 -52.18 15.36
C ARG A 385 16.98 -52.25 16.50
N ALA A 386 15.72 -52.52 16.15
CA ALA A 386 14.74 -52.94 17.12
C ALA A 386 15.31 -54.20 17.78
N ASN A 387 15.84 -54.04 18.99
CA ASN A 387 16.15 -55.15 19.86
C ASN A 387 14.81 -55.80 20.18
N LEU A 388 14.48 -56.85 19.42
CA LEU A 388 13.57 -57.91 19.81
C LEU A 388 14.06 -58.42 21.17
N ARG A 389 13.51 -57.86 22.25
CA ARG A 389 13.55 -58.49 23.56
C ARG A 389 12.35 -59.41 23.68
N HIS A 390 12.71 -60.61 24.06
CA HIS A 390 11.91 -61.79 24.21
C HIS A 390 10.78 -61.57 25.23
N ASP A 391 9.66 -62.16 24.84
CA ASP A 391 8.45 -62.46 25.59
C ASP A 391 8.69 -63.02 27.00
N GLY A 392 7.80 -62.65 27.92
CA GLY A 392 7.89 -62.96 29.34
C GLY A 392 6.67 -62.52 30.16
N SER A 393 5.49 -63.02 29.79
CA SER A 393 4.49 -63.60 30.70
C SER A 393 3.82 -62.74 31.81
N LEU A 394 2.50 -62.60 31.65
CA LEU A 394 1.42 -62.71 32.65
C LEU A 394 1.44 -61.83 33.92
N ARG A 395 0.48 -60.88 33.99
CA ARG A 395 -0.66 -60.86 34.94
C ARG A 395 -1.33 -59.48 34.98
N SER A 396 -2.61 -59.43 34.59
CA SER A 396 -3.61 -58.53 35.20
C SER A 396 -3.97 -59.06 36.61
N PRO A 397 -4.81 -58.42 37.45
CA PRO A 397 -5.59 -57.18 37.26
C PRO A 397 -5.60 -56.22 38.49
N SER A 398 -6.05 -54.98 38.30
CA SER A 398 -7.07 -54.31 39.14
C SER A 398 -7.11 -52.79 38.90
N THR A 399 -8.30 -52.30 38.56
CA THR A 399 -8.80 -50.94 38.76
C THR A 399 -8.65 -50.49 40.23
N PRO A 400 -8.50 -49.19 40.49
CA PRO A 400 -9.70 -48.44 40.91
C PRO A 400 -9.80 -47.02 40.35
N THR A 401 -11.07 -46.64 40.21
CA THR A 401 -11.66 -45.31 40.13
C THR A 401 -10.99 -44.29 41.06
N GLY A 402 -10.72 -43.10 40.53
CA GLY A 402 -10.29 -41.94 41.29
C GLY A 402 -10.66 -40.66 40.55
N ASP A 403 -11.84 -40.13 40.89
CA ASP A 403 -12.29 -38.79 40.55
C ASP A 403 -11.21 -37.76 40.94
N ARG A 404 -10.84 -36.89 40.00
CA ARG A 404 -10.02 -35.71 40.32
C ARG A 404 -10.40 -34.55 39.42
N GLU A 405 -11.43 -33.87 39.91
CA GLU A 405 -11.81 -32.48 39.68
C GLU A 405 -10.58 -31.57 39.76
N TYR A 406 -10.30 -30.84 38.69
CA TYR A 406 -9.34 -29.74 38.66
C TYR A 406 -10.01 -28.51 38.06
N ASP A 407 -10.51 -27.65 38.95
CA ASP A 407 -10.74 -26.23 38.69
C ASP A 407 -9.39 -25.52 38.53
N VAL A 408 -9.16 -24.90 37.36
CA VAL A 408 -8.09 -23.90 37.19
C VAL A 408 -8.59 -22.73 36.33
N TYR A 409 -8.95 -21.67 37.04
CA TYR A 409 -8.92 -20.24 36.73
C TYR A 409 -8.48 -19.78 35.33
N SER A 410 -9.40 -19.11 34.62
CA SER A 410 -9.13 -18.17 33.53
C SER A 410 -8.69 -16.79 34.07
N PRO A 411 -7.63 -16.15 33.53
CA PRO A 411 -7.35 -14.75 33.83
C PRO A 411 -8.08 -13.84 32.83
N GLN A 412 -9.03 -13.05 33.36
CA GLN A 412 -9.64 -11.90 32.69
C GLN A 412 -8.56 -10.87 32.33
N ARG A 413 -8.33 -10.65 31.02
CA ARG A 413 -7.63 -9.47 30.54
C ARG A 413 -8.61 -8.29 30.51
N ARG A 414 -8.33 -7.32 31.38
CA ARG A 414 -8.98 -6.00 31.45
C ARG A 414 -8.50 -5.15 30.26
N ASN A 415 -9.41 -4.74 29.40
CA ASN A 415 -9.18 -3.70 28.40
C ASN A 415 -9.08 -2.35 29.10
N GLN A 416 -7.96 -1.65 28.92
CA GLN A 416 -7.78 -0.27 29.33
C GLN A 416 -7.99 0.59 28.08
N ILE A 417 -9.12 1.31 28.05
CA ILE A 417 -9.45 2.28 27.02
C ILE A 417 -8.64 3.54 27.33
N ILE A 418 -7.80 3.96 26.38
CA ILE A 418 -7.07 5.23 26.43
C ILE A 418 -8.04 6.28 25.89
N GLU A 419 -8.51 7.16 26.77
CA GLU A 419 -9.21 8.39 26.40
C GLU A 419 -8.17 9.41 25.96
N GLU A 420 -8.10 9.71 24.65
CA GLU A 420 -7.37 10.87 24.14
C GLU A 420 -8.31 12.08 24.12
N GLU A 421 -8.22 12.89 25.17
CA GLU A 421 -8.68 14.27 25.21
C GLU A 421 -7.70 15.17 24.43
N GLY A 422 -8.21 16.01 23.52
CA GLY A 422 -7.41 17.12 22.98
C GLY A 422 -7.86 17.65 21.63
N TRP A 423 -9.01 18.33 21.56
CA TRP A 423 -9.30 19.26 20.46
C TRP A 423 -9.11 20.68 20.96
N GLU A 424 -7.92 21.24 20.70
CA GLU A 424 -7.61 22.64 20.90
C GLU A 424 -8.15 23.45 19.71
N PHE A 425 -9.17 24.28 19.97
CA PHE A 425 -9.66 25.26 19.01
C PHE A 425 -8.67 26.43 18.97
N VAL A 426 -8.04 26.62 17.82
CA VAL A 426 -7.28 27.84 17.53
C VAL A 426 -8.29 28.88 17.02
N ASP A 427 -8.51 29.91 17.81
CA ASP A 427 -9.17 31.14 17.36
C ASP A 427 -8.14 31.93 16.50
N GLU A 428 -8.45 32.13 15.22
CA GLU A 428 -7.71 33.06 14.35
C GLU A 428 -8.29 34.47 14.54
N ASP A 429 -7.48 35.37 15.11
CA ASP A 429 -7.66 36.83 15.15
C ASP A 429 -7.29 37.50 13.81
#